data_AF-U7NFR8-F1
#
_entry.id   AF-U7NFR8-F1
#
_cell.length_a   1.000
_cell.length_b   1.000
_cell.length_c   1.000
_cell.angle_alpha   90.00
_cell.angle_beta   90.00
_cell.angle_gamma   90.00
#
_symmetry.space_group_name_H-M   'P 1'
#
loop_
_entity.id
_entity.type
_entity.pdbx_description
1 polymer ?
#
loop_
_entity_poly.entity_id
_entity_poly.type
_entity_poly.pdbx_seq_one_letter_code
_entity_poly.pdbx_strand_id
1 'polypeptide(L)'
;MHRDYRAYKKTAFHLIYRFSISLDQIKELATSEVNTMTQPIVQHFFDEPTNTFSYVVRDPDSQVCAILDSVLDFDYAAGRTDVRSADEIIQYIQANDLIVEWILETHVHADHLSAAPYLHEKLGGKTGIGAKIIQVQEIFGKAFNAGTEFARDGSQFDRLFEEGDTFAIGSLEGRVLHTPGHTPACLTYVIGDAAFVGDTLFMPDYGTARCDFPGGDARVLYQSIQKVLALPPETRIFLCHDYKAPDRDEYQHMTTVAEQRRANVHVHDGVSEEEFVKMRTERDATLDMPRLILPSVQVNMRAGHMPPAEDNGQVYLKVPVNLF
;
A
#
# COMPACT_ATOMS: atom_id res chain seq x y z
N MET A 1 -9.88 29.50 -16.95
CA MET A 1 -8.98 28.90 -17.95
C MET A 1 -8.77 27.44 -17.52
N HIS A 2 -9.75 26.58 -17.80
CA HIS A 2 -9.70 25.15 -17.45
C HIS A 2 -8.68 24.47 -18.35
N ARG A 3 -7.49 24.18 -17.81
CA ARG A 3 -6.55 23.28 -18.48
C ARG A 3 -7.06 21.86 -18.24
N ASP A 4 -7.36 21.19 -19.34
CA ASP A 4 -7.81 19.80 -19.41
C ASP A 4 -6.75 18.88 -18.77
N TYR A 5 -7.12 18.23 -17.66
CA TYR A 5 -6.32 17.28 -16.87
C TYR A 5 -5.69 16.16 -17.71
N ARG A 6 -6.24 15.90 -18.91
CA ARG A 6 -5.77 14.89 -19.86
C ARG A 6 -4.35 15.13 -20.39
N ALA A 7 -3.85 16.37 -20.38
CA ALA A 7 -2.56 16.70 -21.00
C ALA A 7 -1.34 16.18 -20.20
N TYR A 8 -1.43 16.03 -18.88
CA TYR A 8 -0.34 15.51 -18.05
C TYR A 8 -0.18 13.98 -18.16
N LYS A 9 -1.22 13.26 -18.61
CA LYS A 9 -1.20 11.78 -18.72
C LYS A 9 -0.29 11.25 -19.85
N LYS A 10 0.03 12.05 -20.88
CA LYS A 10 0.54 11.51 -22.15
C LYS A 10 2.06 11.49 -22.35
N THR A 11 2.85 12.26 -21.59
CA THR A 11 4.25 12.50 -21.99
C THR A 11 5.30 11.63 -21.28
N ALA A 12 4.92 10.75 -20.36
CA ALA A 12 5.87 9.86 -19.65
C ALA A 12 5.72 8.36 -19.99
N PHE A 13 4.62 7.94 -20.63
CA PHE A 13 4.22 6.52 -20.58
C PHE A 13 4.60 5.65 -21.79
N HIS A 14 5.07 6.22 -22.89
CA HIS A 14 5.18 5.44 -24.14
C HIS A 14 6.47 4.64 -24.34
N LEU A 15 7.37 4.54 -23.35
CA LEU A 15 8.70 3.96 -23.57
C LEU A 15 9.14 2.75 -22.71
N ILE A 16 8.37 2.26 -21.73
CA ILE A 16 8.92 1.26 -20.76
C ILE A 16 7.99 0.07 -20.42
N TYR A 17 7.12 -0.39 -21.33
CA TYR A 17 6.44 -1.69 -21.16
C TYR A 17 6.68 -2.63 -22.35
N ARG A 18 7.95 -2.81 -22.72
CA ARG A 18 8.38 -3.71 -23.81
C ARG A 18 8.82 -5.10 -23.37
N PHE A 19 8.47 -5.53 -22.16
CA PHE A 19 8.62 -6.92 -21.72
C PHE A 19 7.23 -7.48 -21.40
N SER A 20 6.65 -8.13 -22.40
CA SER A 20 5.44 -8.95 -22.25
C SER A 20 5.84 -10.26 -21.56
N ILE A 21 5.93 -10.26 -20.23
CA ILE A 21 6.01 -11.49 -19.45
C ILE A 21 4.64 -12.19 -19.61
N SER A 22 4.62 -13.46 -20.00
CA SER A 22 3.35 -14.17 -20.17
C SER A 22 2.69 -14.43 -18.80
N LEU A 23 1.36 -14.59 -18.78
CA LEU A 23 0.62 -15.03 -17.59
C LEU A 23 1.20 -16.32 -16.98
N ASP A 24 1.80 -17.19 -17.80
CA ASP A 24 2.43 -18.42 -17.35
C ASP A 24 3.77 -18.16 -16.64
N GLN A 25 4.56 -17.20 -17.13
CA GLN A 25 5.79 -16.77 -16.44
C GLN A 25 5.50 -16.01 -15.14
N ILE A 26 4.40 -15.25 -15.09
CA ILE A 26 3.90 -14.62 -13.86
C ILE A 26 3.53 -15.69 -12.82
N LYS A 27 2.83 -16.75 -13.23
CA LYS A 27 2.49 -17.88 -12.35
C LYS A 27 3.74 -18.57 -11.85
N GLU A 28 4.72 -18.82 -12.71
CA GLU A 28 5.97 -19.48 -12.33
C GLU A 28 6.77 -18.64 -11.32
N LEU A 29 6.83 -17.31 -11.49
CA LEU A 29 7.42 -16.41 -10.50
C LEU A 29 6.64 -16.39 -9.18
N ALA A 30 5.30 -16.34 -9.21
CA ALA A 30 4.49 -16.31 -8.00
C ALA A 30 4.50 -17.64 -7.21
N THR A 31 4.75 -18.77 -7.89
CA THR A 31 4.60 -20.12 -7.30
C THR A 31 5.92 -20.87 -7.09
N SER A 32 7.02 -20.46 -7.71
CA SER A 32 8.34 -21.06 -7.44
C SER A 32 8.79 -20.69 -6.02
N GLU A 33 8.88 -21.70 -5.16
CA GLU A 33 9.54 -21.67 -3.83
C GLU A 33 8.86 -20.89 -2.69
N VAL A 34 7.58 -20.48 -2.80
CA VAL A 34 6.87 -19.97 -1.61
C VAL A 34 6.61 -21.13 -0.65
N ASN A 35 7.30 -21.16 0.50
CA ASN A 35 7.07 -22.15 1.54
C ASN A 35 5.75 -21.86 2.29
N THR A 36 4.64 -22.33 1.72
CA THR A 36 3.29 -22.17 2.28
C THR A 36 3.01 -23.06 3.50
N MET A 37 3.95 -23.91 3.92
CA MET A 37 3.79 -24.77 5.11
C MET A 37 3.92 -23.99 6.42
N THR A 38 4.41 -22.76 6.39
CA THR A 38 4.65 -21.92 7.57
C THR A 38 3.58 -20.83 7.65
N GLN A 39 2.79 -20.81 8.71
CA GLN A 39 1.73 -19.82 8.90
C GLN A 39 2.19 -18.73 9.87
N PRO A 40 2.37 -17.47 9.43
CA PRO A 40 2.63 -16.38 10.35
C PRO A 40 1.44 -16.14 11.28
N ILE A 41 1.75 -15.70 12.50
CA ILE A 41 0.77 -15.15 13.43
C ILE A 41 0.51 -13.70 13.01
N VAL A 42 -0.73 -13.39 12.66
CA VAL A 42 -1.12 -12.05 12.17
C VAL A 42 -2.12 -11.42 13.13
N GLN A 43 -1.72 -10.29 13.72
CA GLN A 43 -2.60 -9.41 14.49
C GLN A 43 -2.96 -8.20 13.63
N HIS A 44 -4.25 -7.85 13.56
CA HIS A 44 -4.73 -6.66 12.87
C HIS A 44 -5.14 -5.56 13.85
N PHE A 45 -5.07 -4.32 13.39
CA PHE A 45 -5.53 -3.11 14.08
C PHE A 45 -6.33 -2.30 13.06
N PHE A 46 -7.48 -1.76 13.45
CA PHE A 46 -8.37 -1.07 12.52
C PHE A 46 -8.59 0.39 12.94
N ASP A 47 -8.20 1.32 12.08
CA ASP A 47 -8.50 2.74 12.23
C ASP A 47 -9.79 3.09 11.48
N GLU A 48 -10.90 3.17 12.20
CA GLU A 48 -12.22 3.51 11.62
C GLU A 48 -12.26 4.87 10.88
N PRO A 49 -11.60 5.96 11.36
CA PRO A 49 -11.54 7.24 10.65
C PRO A 49 -10.99 7.20 9.21
N THR A 50 -10.10 6.26 8.91
CA THR A 50 -9.48 6.08 7.57
C THR A 50 -9.92 4.77 6.90
N ASN A 51 -10.52 3.86 7.68
CA ASN A 51 -10.83 2.47 7.32
C ASN A 51 -9.60 1.63 7.02
N THR A 52 -8.44 1.99 7.58
CA THR A 52 -7.17 1.31 7.35
C THR A 52 -6.99 0.16 8.32
N PHE A 53 -6.48 -0.96 7.82
CA PHE A 53 -5.91 -2.02 8.64
C PHE A 53 -4.39 -1.90 8.67
N SER A 54 -3.84 -1.86 9.89
CA SER A 54 -2.43 -2.10 10.14
C SER A 54 -2.23 -3.52 10.66
N TYR A 55 -1.06 -4.11 10.42
CA TYR A 55 -0.78 -5.49 10.82
C TYR A 55 0.52 -5.63 11.60
N VAL A 56 0.53 -6.52 12.59
CA VAL A 56 1.75 -7.11 13.14
C VAL A 56 1.82 -8.56 12.68
N VAL A 57 2.90 -8.90 11.97
CA VAL A 57 3.14 -10.22 11.38
C VAL A 57 4.34 -10.83 12.07
N ARG A 58 4.11 -11.90 12.82
CA ARG A 58 5.11 -12.51 13.68
C ARG A 58 5.46 -13.91 13.19
N ASP A 59 6.74 -14.22 13.24
CA ASP A 59 7.26 -15.57 13.12
C ASP A 59 6.68 -16.47 14.24
N PRO A 60 5.99 -17.57 13.91
CA PRO A 60 5.41 -18.46 14.91
C PRO A 60 6.46 -19.08 15.84
N ASP A 61 7.70 -19.25 15.36
CA ASP A 61 8.77 -19.95 16.07
C ASP A 61 9.75 -18.99 16.78
N SER A 62 9.54 -17.67 16.68
CA SER A 62 10.35 -16.67 17.38
C SER A 62 9.52 -15.48 17.87
N GLN A 63 10.18 -14.44 18.39
CA GLN A 63 9.55 -13.18 18.79
C GLN A 63 9.71 -12.09 17.72
N VAL A 64 10.32 -12.40 16.57
CA VAL A 64 10.59 -11.41 15.53
C VAL A 64 9.30 -11.14 14.75
N CYS A 65 9.01 -9.86 14.50
CA CYS A 65 7.83 -9.42 13.75
C CYS A 65 8.12 -8.29 12.77
N ALA A 66 7.19 -8.09 11.84
CA ALA A 66 7.07 -6.90 11.00
C ALA A 66 5.77 -6.15 11.32
N ILE A 67 5.80 -4.83 11.20
CA ILE A 67 4.61 -3.97 11.20
C ILE A 67 4.33 -3.57 9.76
N LEU A 68 3.06 -3.59 9.33
CA LEU A 68 2.65 -3.14 8.00
C LEU A 68 1.61 -2.04 8.09
N ASP A 69 1.76 -1.01 7.24
CA ASP A 69 0.78 0.05 6.94
C ASP A 69 0.23 0.74 8.20
N SER A 70 1.15 1.26 9.03
CA SER A 70 0.82 1.87 10.33
C SER A 70 0.23 3.28 10.21
N VAL A 71 -0.77 3.59 11.03
CA VAL A 71 -1.47 4.90 11.01
C VAL A 71 -0.94 5.87 12.07
N LEU A 72 -0.61 7.09 11.62
CA LEU A 72 -0.51 8.30 12.44
C LEU A 72 -1.83 9.06 12.34
N ASP A 73 -2.60 9.07 13.43
CA ASP A 73 -3.90 9.74 13.46
C ASP A 73 -3.78 11.22 13.08
N PHE A 74 -4.68 11.72 12.23
CA PHE A 74 -4.64 13.11 11.77
C PHE A 74 -6.02 13.77 11.68
N ASP A 75 -6.24 14.77 12.54
CA ASP A 75 -7.35 15.71 12.40
C ASP A 75 -6.94 16.84 11.46
N TYR A 76 -7.38 16.72 10.21
CA TYR A 76 -7.07 17.71 9.19
C TYR A 76 -7.67 19.09 9.46
N ALA A 77 -8.85 19.18 10.09
CA ALA A 77 -9.47 20.47 10.39
C ALA A 77 -8.71 21.22 11.48
N ALA A 78 -8.16 20.51 12.46
CA ALA A 78 -7.32 21.09 13.52
C ALA A 78 -5.83 21.13 13.19
N GLY A 79 -5.38 20.46 12.13
CA GLY A 79 -3.95 20.28 11.82
C GLY A 79 -3.21 19.51 12.92
N ARG A 80 -3.87 18.57 13.59
CA ARG A 80 -3.35 17.89 14.78
C ARG A 80 -3.08 16.42 14.50
N THR A 81 -1.90 15.96 14.90
CA THR A 81 -1.56 14.54 14.94
C THR A 81 -1.88 13.94 16.30
N ASP A 82 -2.21 12.65 16.32
CA ASP A 82 -2.30 11.83 17.51
C ASP A 82 -1.62 10.48 17.22
N VAL A 83 -1.23 9.75 18.26
CA VAL A 83 -0.47 8.49 18.15
C VAL A 83 -1.27 7.30 18.68
N ARG A 84 -2.57 7.46 18.95
CA ARG A 84 -3.43 6.42 19.53
C ARG A 84 -3.34 5.11 18.75
N SER A 85 -3.45 5.15 17.42
CA SER A 85 -3.40 3.97 16.56
C SER A 85 -2.03 3.28 16.61
N ALA A 86 -0.94 4.07 16.58
CA ALA A 86 0.41 3.54 16.68
C ALA A 86 0.73 3.00 18.09
N ASP A 87 0.19 3.62 19.14
CA ASP A 87 0.37 3.19 20.52
C ASP A 87 -0.34 1.85 20.80
N GLU A 88 -1.47 1.54 20.13
CA GLU A 88 -2.08 0.21 20.20
C GLU A 88 -1.16 -0.89 19.67
N ILE A 89 -0.45 -0.62 18.56
CA ILE A 89 0.56 -1.53 17.99
C ILE A 89 1.74 -1.69 18.96
N ILE A 90 2.25 -0.59 19.53
CA ILE A 90 3.34 -0.60 20.52
C ILE A 90 2.95 -1.42 21.75
N GLN A 91 1.74 -1.23 22.28
CA GLN A 91 1.24 -1.96 23.43
C GLN A 91 1.17 -3.46 23.15
N TYR A 92 0.68 -3.87 21.98
CA TYR A 92 0.66 -5.28 21.59
C TYR A 92 2.07 -5.87 21.50
N ILE A 93 3.01 -5.15 20.89
CA ILE A 93 4.41 -5.58 20.75
C ILE A 93 5.08 -5.76 22.11
N GLN A 94 4.91 -4.81 23.02
CA GLN A 94 5.47 -4.87 24.38
C GLN A 94 4.81 -5.97 25.22
N ALA A 95 3.49 -6.12 25.14
CA ALA A 95 2.77 -7.13 25.91
C ALA A 95 3.12 -8.57 25.50
N ASN A 96 3.67 -8.77 24.31
CA ASN A 96 4.06 -10.08 23.78
C ASN A 96 5.59 -10.24 23.66
N ASP A 97 6.39 -9.29 24.18
CA ASP A 97 7.86 -9.30 24.11
C ASP A 97 8.41 -9.45 22.67
N LEU A 98 7.75 -8.80 21.69
CA LEU A 98 8.12 -8.90 20.27
C LEU A 98 9.29 -7.99 19.91
N ILE A 99 10.04 -8.41 18.88
CA ILE A 99 11.19 -7.68 18.32
C ILE A 99 10.85 -7.26 16.90
N VAL A 100 10.77 -5.95 16.67
CA VAL A 100 10.45 -5.39 15.34
C VAL A 100 11.69 -5.41 14.46
N GLU A 101 11.66 -6.22 13.40
CA GLU A 101 12.71 -6.21 12.36
C GLU A 101 12.35 -5.23 11.23
N TRP A 102 11.06 -5.14 10.88
CA TRP A 102 10.58 -4.36 9.75
C TRP A 102 9.36 -3.50 10.07
N ILE A 103 9.31 -2.32 9.46
CA ILE A 103 8.16 -1.44 9.35
C ILE A 103 7.95 -1.21 7.86
N LEU A 104 6.96 -1.89 7.29
CA LEU A 104 6.77 -1.99 5.84
C LEU A 104 5.56 -1.18 5.40
N GLU A 105 5.71 -0.52 4.27
CA GLU A 105 4.63 0.16 3.56
C GLU A 105 4.33 -0.64 2.29
N THR A 106 3.06 -0.98 2.08
CA THR A 106 2.62 -1.59 0.81
C THR A 106 2.68 -0.58 -0.32
N HIS A 107 2.42 0.70 -0.04
CA HIS A 107 2.49 1.80 -1.00
C HIS A 107 2.57 3.16 -0.30
N VAL A 108 2.61 4.25 -1.08
CA VAL A 108 2.43 5.60 -0.54
C VAL A 108 0.94 5.86 -0.36
N HIS A 109 0.46 5.75 0.88
CA HIS A 109 -0.96 5.90 1.22
C HIS A 109 -1.46 7.33 0.96
N ALA A 110 -2.72 7.43 0.51
CA ALA A 110 -3.39 8.67 0.14
C ALA A 110 -4.56 9.02 1.08
N ASP A 111 -4.76 8.22 2.11
CA ASP A 111 -5.95 8.23 2.96
C ASP A 111 -5.58 8.36 4.45
N HIS A 112 -4.34 8.02 4.83
CA HIS A 112 -3.78 8.21 6.17
C HIS A 112 -2.30 8.62 6.12
N LEU A 113 -1.78 9.16 7.23
CA LEU A 113 -0.35 9.45 7.40
C LEU A 113 0.31 8.20 8.00
N SER A 114 1.51 7.84 7.54
CA SER A 114 2.26 6.73 8.11
C SER A 114 2.84 7.10 9.48
N ALA A 115 2.71 6.19 10.45
CA ALA A 115 3.37 6.27 11.76
C ALA A 115 4.77 5.65 11.78
N ALA A 116 5.33 5.26 10.63
CA ALA A 116 6.60 4.53 10.56
C ALA A 116 7.76 5.19 11.33
N PRO A 117 7.98 6.53 11.27
CA PRO A 117 9.05 7.16 12.05
C PRO A 117 8.83 7.07 13.55
N TYR A 118 7.58 7.22 14.01
CA TYR A 118 7.23 7.14 15.42
C TYR A 118 7.45 5.72 15.95
N LEU A 119 7.00 4.71 15.21
CA LEU A 119 7.23 3.31 15.55
C LEU A 119 8.72 2.96 15.53
N HIS A 120 9.46 3.44 14.54
CA HIS A 120 10.91 3.25 14.45
C HIS A 120 11.64 3.82 15.68
N GLU A 121 11.28 5.03 16.12
CA GLU A 121 11.86 5.65 17.31
C GLU A 121 11.59 4.82 18.58
N LYS A 122 10.39 4.25 18.71
CA LYS A 122 9.98 3.51 19.93
C LYS A 122 10.44 2.06 19.96
N LEU A 123 10.52 1.41 18.80
CA LEU A 123 10.67 -0.05 18.70
C LEU A 123 11.89 -0.49 17.88
N GLY A 124 12.53 0.43 17.15
CA GLY A 124 13.55 0.09 16.16
C GLY A 124 12.94 -0.48 14.87
N GLY A 125 13.58 -1.50 14.30
CA GLY A 125 13.21 -2.05 12.99
C GLY A 125 13.64 -1.18 11.82
N LYS A 126 13.56 -1.72 10.61
CA LYS A 126 13.94 -1.03 9.37
C LYS A 126 12.69 -0.68 8.57
N THR A 127 12.66 0.53 8.01
CA THR A 127 11.60 0.97 7.11
C THR A 127 11.77 0.38 5.71
N GLY A 128 10.67 -0.07 5.09
CA GLY A 128 10.71 -0.70 3.78
C GLY A 128 9.56 -0.29 2.87
N ILE A 129 9.84 -0.02 1.60
CA ILE A 129 8.83 0.31 0.57
C ILE A 129 9.30 -0.14 -0.82
N GLY A 130 8.40 -0.16 -1.81
CA GLY A 130 8.76 -0.45 -3.20
C GLY A 130 9.69 0.59 -3.82
N ALA A 131 10.70 0.14 -4.56
CA ALA A 131 11.72 0.98 -5.20
C ALA A 131 11.15 2.01 -6.19
N LYS A 132 9.92 1.81 -6.68
CA LYS A 132 9.23 2.80 -7.53
C LYS A 132 8.68 4.01 -6.73
N ILE A 133 8.90 4.08 -5.42
CA ILE A 133 8.71 5.29 -4.59
C ILE A 133 9.37 6.52 -5.21
N ILE A 134 10.51 6.33 -5.87
CA ILE A 134 11.23 7.39 -6.60
C ILE A 134 10.33 8.11 -7.61
N GLN A 135 9.45 7.38 -8.31
CA GLN A 135 8.51 7.98 -9.27
C GLN A 135 7.46 8.83 -8.54
N VAL A 136 6.97 8.36 -7.40
CA VAL A 136 6.00 9.08 -6.56
C VAL A 136 6.64 10.36 -6.02
N GLN A 137 7.87 10.28 -5.50
CA GLN A 137 8.63 11.43 -5.01
C GLN A 137 8.90 12.47 -6.11
N GLU A 138 9.17 12.04 -7.36
CA GLU A 138 9.32 12.95 -8.49
C GLU A 138 8.03 13.69 -8.86
N ILE A 139 6.90 12.97 -8.87
CA ILE A 139 5.60 13.56 -9.19
C ILE A 139 5.17 14.54 -8.09
N PHE A 140 5.14 14.07 -6.85
CA PHE A 140 4.60 14.84 -5.73
C PHE A 140 5.59 15.86 -5.17
N GLY A 141 6.89 15.62 -5.27
CA GLY A 141 7.91 16.63 -4.98
C GLY A 141 7.75 17.88 -5.85
N LYS A 142 7.35 17.72 -7.12
CA LYS A 142 6.98 18.84 -8.00
C LYS A 142 5.63 19.43 -7.60
N ALA A 143 4.61 18.61 -7.38
CA ALA A 143 3.25 19.07 -7.07
C ALA A 143 3.18 19.91 -5.78
N PHE A 144 3.92 19.52 -4.74
CA PHE A 144 3.99 20.24 -3.47
C PHE A 144 5.10 21.30 -3.44
N ASN A 145 5.84 21.49 -4.54
CA ASN A 145 7.01 22.36 -4.59
C ASN A 145 7.95 22.11 -3.38
N ALA A 146 8.42 20.88 -3.23
CA ALA A 146 9.19 20.41 -2.08
C ALA A 146 10.67 20.85 -2.10
N GLY A 147 11.06 21.72 -3.04
CA GLY A 147 12.43 22.18 -3.19
C GLY A 147 13.40 21.09 -3.67
N THR A 148 14.69 21.41 -3.60
CA THR A 148 15.82 20.52 -3.93
C THR A 148 16.38 19.79 -2.71
N GLU A 149 16.04 20.24 -1.50
CA GLU A 149 16.49 19.61 -0.25
C GLU A 149 15.74 18.30 0.03
N PHE A 150 14.52 18.16 -0.50
CA PHE A 150 13.81 16.89 -0.49
C PHE A 150 14.43 15.94 -1.53
N ALA A 151 15.15 14.94 -1.04
CA ALA A 151 15.70 13.86 -1.85
C ALA A 151 14.58 13.07 -2.57
N ARG A 152 14.84 12.66 -3.82
CA ARG A 152 13.89 11.95 -4.68
C ARG A 152 14.48 10.64 -5.19
N ASP A 153 15.25 9.98 -4.34
CA ASP A 153 15.97 8.75 -4.59
C ASP A 153 15.53 7.62 -3.63
N GLY A 154 14.48 7.85 -2.83
CA GLY A 154 13.99 6.91 -1.84
C GLY A 154 14.86 6.76 -0.59
N SER A 155 15.94 7.55 -0.43
CA SER A 155 16.89 7.45 0.70
C SER A 155 16.29 7.71 2.08
N GLN A 156 15.03 8.15 2.15
CA GLN A 156 14.27 8.28 3.40
C GLN A 156 13.85 6.92 3.99
N PHE A 157 13.89 5.85 3.19
CA PHE A 157 13.57 4.49 3.61
C PHE A 157 14.86 3.67 3.74
N ASP A 158 14.92 2.78 4.73
CA ASP A 158 16.09 1.91 4.96
C ASP A 158 16.25 0.86 3.84
N ARG A 159 15.12 0.40 3.27
CA ARG A 159 15.09 -0.59 2.19
C ARG A 159 14.12 -0.21 1.08
N LEU A 160 14.63 -0.20 -0.14
CA LEU A 160 13.84 -0.17 -1.37
C LEU A 160 13.75 -1.59 -1.95
N PHE A 161 12.53 -2.08 -2.10
CA PHE A 161 12.24 -3.44 -2.57
C PHE A 161 11.89 -3.47 -4.07
N GLU A 162 12.42 -4.46 -4.79
CA GLU A 162 12.07 -4.76 -6.17
C GLU A 162 11.24 -6.06 -6.29
N GLU A 163 10.70 -6.34 -7.48
CA GLU A 163 10.02 -7.61 -7.76
C GLU A 163 10.95 -8.79 -7.46
N GLY A 164 10.46 -9.74 -6.66
CA GLY A 164 11.19 -10.96 -6.33
C GLY A 164 12.21 -10.82 -5.21
N ASP A 165 12.42 -9.62 -4.66
CA ASP A 165 13.23 -9.47 -3.44
C ASP A 165 12.66 -10.30 -2.30
N THR A 166 13.55 -10.80 -1.44
CA THR A 166 13.19 -11.48 -0.19
C THR A 166 13.78 -10.76 1.02
N PHE A 167 13.15 -10.97 2.18
CA PHE A 167 13.59 -10.48 3.48
C PHE A 167 13.19 -11.47 4.58
N ALA A 168 13.83 -11.38 5.74
CA ALA A 168 13.54 -12.28 6.86
C ALA A 168 12.73 -11.59 7.95
N ILE A 169 11.81 -12.34 8.56
CA ILE A 169 11.17 -12.04 9.85
C ILE A 169 11.47 -13.25 10.75
N GLY A 170 12.53 -13.19 11.54
CA GLY A 170 13.03 -14.36 12.26
C GLY A 170 13.43 -15.47 11.28
N SER A 171 12.75 -16.60 11.33
CA SER A 171 12.92 -17.72 10.40
C SER A 171 11.98 -17.67 9.18
N LEU A 172 10.98 -16.80 9.18
CA LEU A 172 10.08 -16.62 8.04
C LEU A 172 10.79 -15.84 6.92
N GLU A 173 10.61 -16.31 5.70
CA GLU A 173 10.93 -15.55 4.49
C GLU A 173 9.69 -14.79 4.02
N GLY A 174 9.84 -13.48 3.86
CA GLY A 174 8.92 -12.61 3.14
C GLY A 174 9.43 -12.40 1.71
N ARG A 175 8.52 -12.49 0.74
CA ARG A 175 8.78 -12.25 -0.68
C ARG A 175 7.97 -11.08 -1.20
N VAL A 176 8.59 -10.28 -2.06
CA VAL A 176 7.98 -9.09 -2.63
C VAL A 176 7.44 -9.39 -4.03
N LEU A 177 6.16 -9.10 -4.25
CA LEU A 177 5.57 -8.95 -5.58
C LEU A 177 5.35 -7.46 -5.83
N HIS A 178 5.89 -6.92 -6.92
CA HIS A 178 5.58 -5.56 -7.36
C HIS A 178 4.20 -5.57 -8.03
N THR A 179 3.20 -5.01 -7.37
CA THR A 179 1.80 -5.05 -7.81
C THR A 179 1.25 -3.64 -8.12
N PRO A 180 1.83 -2.93 -9.11
CA PRO A 180 1.39 -1.59 -9.45
C PRO A 180 -0.02 -1.55 -10.03
N GLY A 181 -0.60 -0.36 -10.11
CA GLY A 181 -1.87 -0.11 -10.78
C GLY A 181 -2.71 0.89 -10.02
N HIS A 182 -2.84 0.72 -8.71
CA HIS A 182 -3.36 1.76 -7.81
C HIS A 182 -2.39 2.93 -7.71
N THR A 183 -1.12 2.63 -7.41
CA THR A 183 0.03 3.53 -7.58
C THR A 183 1.14 2.78 -8.31
N PRO A 184 2.14 3.48 -8.90
CA PRO A 184 3.28 2.80 -9.53
C PRO A 184 4.19 2.06 -8.54
N ALA A 185 4.07 2.32 -7.23
CA ALA A 185 4.95 1.78 -6.19
C ALA A 185 4.32 0.70 -5.31
N CYS A 186 3.09 0.28 -5.57
CA CYS A 186 2.41 -0.74 -4.80
C CYS A 186 3.17 -2.08 -4.80
N LEU A 187 3.27 -2.69 -3.63
CA LEU A 187 3.78 -4.03 -3.39
C LEU A 187 2.71 -4.91 -2.76
N THR A 188 2.84 -6.21 -2.99
CA THR A 188 2.26 -7.26 -2.16
C THR A 188 3.39 -7.97 -1.44
N TYR A 189 3.32 -8.06 -0.12
CA TYR A 189 4.25 -8.85 0.69
C TYR A 189 3.65 -10.24 0.92
N VAL A 190 4.32 -11.29 0.46
CA VAL A 190 3.94 -12.69 0.67
C VAL A 190 4.83 -13.28 1.76
N ILE A 191 4.26 -13.64 2.90
CA ILE A 191 4.97 -14.15 4.08
C ILE A 191 4.30 -15.47 4.47
N GLY A 192 4.96 -16.60 4.18
CA GLY A 192 4.35 -17.92 4.37
C GLY A 192 3.06 -18.09 3.55
N ASP A 193 1.94 -18.39 4.22
CA ASP A 193 0.60 -18.50 3.61
C ASP A 193 -0.19 -17.18 3.53
N ALA A 194 0.42 -16.05 3.90
CA ALA A 194 -0.24 -14.75 4.00
C ALA A 194 0.28 -13.75 2.94
N ALA A 195 -0.63 -13.12 2.22
CA ALA A 195 -0.35 -12.04 1.26
C ALA A 195 -0.98 -10.73 1.73
N PHE A 196 -0.15 -9.72 1.98
CA PHE A 196 -0.58 -8.36 2.34
C PHE A 196 -0.59 -7.51 1.07
N VAL A 197 -1.78 -7.28 0.53
CA VAL A 197 -1.94 -6.86 -0.89
C VAL A 197 -1.99 -5.35 -1.11
N GLY A 198 -1.88 -4.55 -0.04
CA GLY A 198 -2.10 -3.11 -0.10
C GLY A 198 -3.47 -2.77 -0.71
N ASP A 199 -3.55 -1.64 -1.39
CA ASP A 199 -4.71 -1.25 -2.20
C ASP A 199 -4.66 -1.87 -3.61
N THR A 200 -4.67 -3.21 -3.67
CA THR A 200 -4.80 -3.98 -4.92
C THR A 200 -6.20 -4.61 -5.01
N LEU A 201 -6.56 -5.39 -3.99
CA LEU A 201 -7.84 -6.07 -3.84
C LEU A 201 -8.51 -5.58 -2.55
N PHE A 202 -9.84 -5.50 -2.55
CA PHE A 202 -10.66 -5.38 -1.34
C PHE A 202 -11.42 -6.67 -1.10
N MET A 203 -12.28 -6.72 -0.09
CA MET A 203 -13.17 -7.86 0.11
C MET A 203 -13.92 -8.21 -1.18
N PRO A 204 -14.22 -9.50 -1.43
CA PRO A 204 -14.85 -9.91 -2.69
C PRO A 204 -16.15 -9.15 -2.99
N ASP A 205 -16.91 -8.80 -1.96
CA ASP A 205 -18.17 -8.04 -2.07
C ASP A 205 -17.99 -6.54 -2.38
N TYR A 206 -16.77 -6.01 -2.24
CA TYR A 206 -16.43 -4.61 -2.49
C TYR A 206 -15.62 -4.41 -3.78
N GLY A 207 -14.77 -5.39 -4.12
CA GLY A 207 -14.08 -5.44 -5.41
C GLY A 207 -12.61 -5.01 -5.36
N THR A 208 -12.29 -3.86 -5.97
CA THR A 208 -10.90 -3.43 -6.24
C THR A 208 -10.68 -1.94 -5.99
N ALA A 209 -9.42 -1.58 -5.76
CA ALA A 209 -8.99 -0.20 -5.58
C ALA A 209 -9.15 0.67 -6.84
N ARG A 210 -9.17 1.99 -6.64
CA ARG A 210 -9.17 3.01 -7.71
C ARG A 210 -7.80 3.08 -8.41
N CYS A 211 -7.77 3.57 -9.65
CA CYS A 211 -6.56 3.64 -10.50
C CYS A 211 -6.30 5.05 -11.07
N ASP A 212 -6.96 6.08 -10.55
CA ASP A 212 -6.93 7.45 -11.09
C ASP A 212 -5.94 8.38 -10.38
N PHE A 213 -5.21 7.87 -9.37
CA PHE A 213 -4.06 8.59 -8.82
C PHE A 213 -2.99 8.85 -9.88
N PRO A 214 -2.12 9.88 -9.70
CA PRO A 214 -0.99 10.10 -10.59
C PRO A 214 -0.11 8.85 -10.73
N GLY A 215 -0.10 8.28 -11.95
CA GLY A 215 0.65 7.05 -12.28
C GLY A 215 -0.15 5.75 -12.11
N GLY A 216 -1.40 5.80 -11.65
CA GLY A 216 -2.31 4.66 -11.64
C GLY A 216 -2.80 4.29 -13.03
N ASP A 217 -3.09 3.00 -13.22
CA ASP A 217 -3.56 2.42 -14.48
C ASP A 217 -4.36 1.14 -14.24
N ALA A 218 -5.60 1.10 -14.72
CA ALA A 218 -6.51 -0.02 -14.51
C ALA A 218 -6.06 -1.32 -15.18
N ARG A 219 -5.36 -1.23 -16.33
CA ARG A 219 -4.86 -2.41 -17.04
C ARG A 219 -3.69 -3.01 -16.28
N VAL A 220 -2.79 -2.16 -15.79
CA VAL A 220 -1.69 -2.56 -14.92
C VAL A 220 -2.22 -3.15 -13.61
N LEU A 221 -3.26 -2.57 -13.01
CA LEU A 221 -3.90 -3.14 -11.81
C LEU A 221 -4.45 -4.54 -12.09
N TYR A 222 -5.16 -4.74 -13.20
CA TYR A 222 -5.69 -6.06 -13.57
C TYR A 222 -4.57 -7.11 -13.63
N GLN A 223 -3.46 -6.78 -14.29
CA GLN A 223 -2.31 -7.68 -14.41
C GLN A 223 -1.69 -8.00 -13.06
N SER A 224 -1.54 -7.00 -12.19
CA SER A 224 -1.09 -7.17 -10.80
C SER A 224 -2.01 -8.09 -10.00
N ILE A 225 -3.32 -7.91 -10.12
CA ILE A 225 -4.32 -8.78 -9.49
C ILE A 225 -4.16 -10.22 -9.99
N GLN A 226 -3.97 -10.44 -11.30
CA GLN A 226 -3.76 -11.80 -11.82
C GLN A 226 -2.47 -12.44 -11.26
N LYS A 227 -1.43 -11.65 -10.93
CA LYS A 227 -0.26 -12.18 -10.22
C LYS A 227 -0.60 -12.66 -8.81
N VAL A 228 -1.36 -11.87 -8.05
CA VAL A 228 -1.79 -12.24 -6.70
C VAL A 228 -2.72 -13.45 -6.73
N LEU A 229 -3.68 -13.50 -7.66
CA LEU A 229 -4.63 -14.60 -7.80
C LEU A 229 -4.00 -15.88 -8.38
N ALA A 230 -2.75 -15.82 -8.83
CA ALA A 230 -1.96 -16.99 -9.21
C ALA A 230 -1.29 -17.69 -8.02
N LEU A 231 -1.29 -17.08 -6.83
CA LEU A 231 -0.87 -17.73 -5.58
C LEU A 231 -1.78 -18.94 -5.26
N PRO A 232 -1.35 -19.86 -4.38
CA PRO A 232 -2.16 -21.01 -4.01
C PRO A 232 -3.56 -20.60 -3.51
N PRO A 233 -4.64 -21.34 -3.85
CA PRO A 233 -6.01 -20.97 -3.52
C PRO A 233 -6.29 -20.70 -2.03
N GLU A 234 -5.58 -21.40 -1.16
CA GLU A 234 -5.64 -21.29 0.30
C GLU A 234 -4.89 -20.07 0.88
N THR A 235 -4.12 -19.35 0.06
CA THR A 235 -3.37 -18.16 0.51
C THR A 235 -4.33 -17.15 1.11
N ARG A 236 -4.08 -16.76 2.36
CA ARG A 236 -4.81 -15.73 3.08
C ARG A 236 -4.40 -14.37 2.51
N ILE A 237 -5.37 -13.60 2.05
CA ILE A 237 -5.17 -12.23 1.55
C ILE A 237 -5.62 -11.27 2.65
N PHE A 238 -4.67 -10.48 3.16
CA PHE A 238 -4.89 -9.43 4.14
C PHE A 238 -5.01 -8.07 3.45
N LEU A 239 -6.09 -7.36 3.75
CA LEU A 239 -6.51 -6.15 3.05
C LEU A 239 -5.95 -4.89 3.71
N CYS A 240 -5.63 -3.85 2.92
CA CYS A 240 -5.23 -2.56 3.48
C CYS A 240 -6.43 -1.77 4.02
N HIS A 241 -7.60 -1.91 3.39
CA HIS A 241 -8.81 -1.18 3.79
C HIS A 241 -10.06 -2.05 3.68
N ASP A 242 -11.07 -1.66 4.45
CA ASP A 242 -12.42 -2.14 4.28
C ASP A 242 -13.48 -1.07 4.55
N TYR A 243 -14.27 -0.77 3.53
CA TYR A 243 -15.29 0.28 3.56
C TYR A 243 -16.71 -0.26 3.78
N LYS A 244 -16.84 -1.57 4.07
CA LYS A 244 -18.10 -2.32 4.09
C LYS A 244 -18.80 -2.38 2.73
N ALA A 245 -19.42 -3.51 2.44
CA ALA A 245 -20.39 -3.61 1.35
C ALA A 245 -21.79 -3.24 1.86
N PRO A 246 -22.74 -2.83 0.98
CA PRO A 246 -24.09 -2.41 1.40
C PRO A 246 -24.85 -3.36 2.34
N ASP A 247 -24.53 -4.66 2.29
CA ASP A 247 -25.18 -5.70 3.10
C ASP A 247 -24.25 -6.30 4.18
N ARG A 248 -23.16 -5.60 4.55
CA ARG A 248 -22.19 -6.06 5.54
C ARG A 248 -21.92 -5.01 6.62
N ASP A 249 -22.29 -5.32 7.85
CA ASP A 249 -22.12 -4.40 8.99
C ASP A 249 -20.78 -4.51 9.71
N GLU A 250 -20.05 -5.61 9.49
CA GLU A 250 -18.77 -5.90 10.13
C GLU A 250 -17.59 -5.65 9.19
N TYR A 251 -16.53 -5.05 9.74
CA TYR A 251 -15.28 -4.91 9.00
C TYR A 251 -14.56 -6.26 8.87
N GLN A 252 -13.98 -6.51 7.70
CA GLN A 252 -13.29 -7.75 7.36
C GLN A 252 -11.89 -7.42 6.83
N HIS A 253 -10.89 -8.03 7.45
CA HIS A 253 -9.48 -7.78 7.15
C HIS A 253 -8.85 -8.86 6.27
N MET A 254 -9.54 -9.99 6.06
CA MET A 254 -8.96 -11.16 5.41
C MET A 254 -9.97 -11.91 4.54
N THR A 255 -9.49 -12.40 3.40
CA THR A 255 -10.16 -13.35 2.50
C THR A 255 -9.12 -14.32 1.93
N THR A 256 -9.46 -15.15 0.94
CA THR A 256 -8.52 -16.07 0.29
C THR A 256 -8.45 -15.84 -1.21
N VAL A 257 -7.37 -16.32 -1.84
CA VAL A 257 -7.27 -16.36 -3.31
C VAL A 257 -8.48 -17.08 -3.92
N ALA A 258 -8.89 -18.22 -3.36
CA ALA A 258 -10.05 -18.98 -3.82
C ALA A 258 -11.35 -18.16 -3.79
N GLU A 259 -11.58 -17.43 -2.70
CA GLU A 259 -12.77 -16.58 -2.55
C GLU A 259 -12.76 -15.39 -3.51
N GLN A 260 -11.62 -14.73 -3.68
CA GLN A 260 -11.48 -13.62 -4.63
C GLN A 260 -11.77 -14.08 -6.05
N ARG A 261 -11.16 -15.20 -6.47
CA ARG A 261 -11.40 -15.79 -7.80
C ARG A 261 -12.85 -16.20 -7.99
N ARG A 262 -13.52 -16.67 -6.96
CA ARG A 262 -14.93 -17.11 -7.06
C ARG A 262 -15.92 -15.95 -7.07
N ALA A 263 -15.67 -14.91 -6.28
CA ALA A 263 -16.73 -14.01 -5.84
C ALA A 263 -16.39 -12.51 -5.91
N ASN A 264 -15.17 -12.11 -6.30
CA ASN A 264 -14.86 -10.68 -6.40
C ASN A 264 -15.73 -9.99 -7.45
N VAL A 265 -16.56 -9.04 -7.03
CA VAL A 265 -17.57 -8.37 -7.89
C VAL A 265 -16.98 -7.62 -9.08
N HIS A 266 -15.67 -7.34 -9.08
CA HIS A 266 -14.98 -6.64 -10.16
C HIS A 266 -14.05 -7.54 -11.00
N VAL A 267 -13.46 -8.59 -10.41
CA VAL A 267 -12.33 -9.32 -11.03
C VAL A 267 -12.32 -10.83 -10.74
N HIS A 268 -13.49 -11.42 -10.45
CA HIS A 268 -13.63 -12.87 -10.35
C HIS A 268 -13.22 -13.58 -11.66
N ASP A 269 -12.98 -14.89 -11.57
CA ASP A 269 -12.73 -15.76 -12.73
C ASP A 269 -13.87 -15.59 -13.74
N GLY A 270 -13.52 -15.24 -14.98
CA GLY A 270 -14.47 -14.96 -16.06
C GLY A 270 -14.55 -13.49 -16.47
N VAL A 271 -14.02 -12.55 -15.68
CA VAL A 271 -13.89 -11.15 -16.09
C VAL A 271 -12.61 -10.94 -16.91
N SER A 272 -12.76 -10.48 -18.15
CA SER A 272 -11.63 -10.16 -19.02
C SER A 272 -10.94 -8.84 -18.65
N GLU A 273 -9.68 -8.66 -19.09
CA GLU A 273 -8.93 -7.41 -18.87
C GLU A 273 -9.70 -6.19 -19.42
N GLU A 274 -10.34 -6.30 -20.59
CA GLU A 274 -11.09 -5.19 -21.18
C GLU A 274 -12.36 -4.85 -20.40
N GLU A 275 -13.09 -5.85 -19.90
CA GLU A 275 -14.27 -5.63 -19.05
C GLU A 275 -13.86 -4.94 -17.74
N PHE A 276 -12.76 -5.40 -17.12
CA PHE A 276 -12.22 -4.78 -15.93
C PHE A 276 -11.78 -3.33 -16.18
N VAL A 277 -10.99 -3.08 -17.21
CA VAL A 277 -10.47 -1.74 -17.53
C VAL A 277 -11.61 -0.77 -17.78
N LYS A 278 -12.63 -1.19 -18.54
CA LYS A 278 -13.82 -0.38 -18.79
C LYS A 278 -14.53 -0.06 -17.49
N MET A 279 -14.90 -1.08 -16.70
CA MET A 279 -15.60 -0.90 -15.43
C MET A 279 -14.82 0.02 -14.49
N ARG A 280 -13.52 -0.23 -14.32
CA ARG A 280 -12.66 0.51 -13.40
C ARG A 280 -12.53 1.98 -13.81
N THR A 281 -12.33 2.23 -15.11
CA THR A 281 -12.22 3.60 -15.65
C THR A 281 -13.53 4.38 -15.50
N GLU A 282 -14.67 3.73 -15.78
CA GLU A 282 -15.99 4.35 -15.60
C GLU A 282 -16.27 4.65 -14.12
N ARG A 283 -15.93 3.72 -13.22
CA ARG A 283 -16.10 3.92 -11.78
C ARG A 283 -15.20 5.03 -11.24
N ASP A 284 -13.92 5.05 -11.60
CA ASP A 284 -12.98 6.08 -11.14
C ASP A 284 -13.42 7.50 -11.50
N ALA A 285 -14.04 7.68 -12.68
CA ALA A 285 -14.58 8.97 -13.10
C ALA A 285 -15.73 9.51 -12.23
N THR A 286 -16.28 8.69 -11.32
CA THR A 286 -17.36 9.06 -10.39
C THR A 286 -16.90 9.30 -8.96
N LEU A 287 -15.63 9.03 -8.66
CA LEU A 287 -15.11 9.11 -7.29
C LEU A 287 -14.56 10.49 -6.98
N ASP A 288 -14.89 11.01 -5.80
CA ASP A 288 -14.24 12.19 -5.23
C ASP A 288 -12.80 11.87 -4.78
N MET A 289 -12.01 12.92 -4.53
CA MET A 289 -10.66 12.77 -3.98
C MET A 289 -10.73 12.32 -2.52
N PRO A 290 -9.82 11.43 -2.07
CA PRO A 290 -9.75 11.05 -0.66
C PRO A 290 -9.57 12.27 0.23
N ARG A 291 -10.24 12.29 1.38
CA ARG A 291 -10.24 13.42 2.34
C ARG A 291 -8.82 13.84 2.74
N LEU A 292 -7.91 12.89 2.89
CA LEU A 292 -6.55 13.11 3.39
C LEU A 292 -5.47 13.01 2.31
N ILE A 293 -5.79 12.97 1.02
CA ILE A 293 -4.77 12.80 -0.05
C ILE A 293 -3.63 13.82 0.04
N LEU A 294 -3.96 15.09 0.24
CA LEU A 294 -2.94 16.14 0.28
C LEU A 294 -2.04 16.02 1.51
N PRO A 295 -2.55 15.92 2.74
CA PRO A 295 -1.69 15.74 3.92
C PRO A 295 -0.94 14.40 3.89
N SER A 296 -1.59 13.29 3.51
CA SER A 296 -0.99 11.96 3.50
C SER A 296 0.18 11.85 2.53
N VAL A 297 -0.02 12.17 1.24
CA VAL A 297 1.01 11.92 0.23
C VAL A 297 2.28 12.72 0.48
N GLN A 298 2.18 13.98 0.94
CA GLN A 298 3.36 14.78 1.22
C GLN A 298 4.15 14.28 2.45
N VAL A 299 3.49 13.67 3.42
CA VAL A 299 4.15 13.05 4.59
C VAL A 299 4.71 11.67 4.20
N ASN A 300 3.93 10.85 3.53
CA ASN A 300 4.28 9.47 3.21
C ASN A 300 5.37 9.36 2.13
N MET A 301 5.48 10.33 1.20
CA MET A 301 6.62 10.39 0.27
C MET A 301 7.97 10.67 0.97
N ARG A 302 7.94 11.04 2.26
CA ARG A 302 9.09 11.25 3.16
C ARG A 302 9.20 10.13 4.20
N ALA A 303 8.73 8.92 3.89
CA ALA A 303 8.71 7.79 4.83
C ALA A 303 7.95 8.08 6.14
N GLY A 304 6.91 8.92 6.09
CA GLY A 304 6.12 9.31 7.26
C GLY A 304 6.67 10.53 8.01
N HIS A 305 7.84 11.05 7.63
CA HIS A 305 8.36 12.26 8.25
C HIS A 305 7.57 13.51 7.82
N MET A 306 7.28 14.35 8.80
CA MET A 306 6.73 15.68 8.55
C MET A 306 7.69 16.52 7.69
N PRO A 307 7.16 17.49 6.89
CA PRO A 307 8.00 18.51 6.28
C PRO A 307 8.87 19.22 7.33
N PRO A 308 10.05 19.75 6.94
CA PRO A 308 10.86 20.55 7.85
C PRO A 308 10.05 21.76 8.34
N ALA A 309 10.27 22.14 9.61
CA ALA A 309 9.70 23.35 10.16
C ALA A 309 10.24 24.59 9.43
N GLU A 310 9.40 25.62 9.28
CA GLU A 310 9.83 26.92 8.79
C GLU A 310 10.60 27.71 9.87
N ASP A 311 11.03 28.94 9.57
CA ASP A 311 11.86 29.77 10.44
C ASP A 311 11.20 30.16 11.78
N ASN A 312 9.87 30.02 11.85
CA ASN A 312 9.07 30.20 13.06
C ASN A 312 8.95 28.92 13.91
N GLY A 313 9.61 27.82 13.51
CA GLY A 313 9.57 26.54 14.20
C GLY A 313 8.29 25.73 13.97
N GLN A 314 7.37 26.18 13.10
CA GLN A 314 6.13 25.49 12.79
C GLN A 314 6.26 24.64 11.52
N VAL A 315 5.67 23.45 11.55
CA VAL A 315 5.50 22.60 10.37
C VAL A 315 4.21 22.97 9.65
N TYR A 316 4.27 23.09 8.33
CA TYR A 316 3.12 23.37 7.47
C TYR A 316 2.95 22.28 6.41
N LEU A 317 1.70 21.83 6.23
CA LEU A 317 1.30 21.02 5.09
C LEU A 317 0.82 21.94 3.96
N LYS A 318 1.23 21.64 2.73
CA LYS A 318 0.94 22.48 1.56
C LYS A 318 -0.26 21.94 0.79
N VAL A 319 -1.15 22.85 0.39
CA VAL A 319 -2.31 22.57 -0.45
C VAL A 319 -2.11 23.27 -1.80
N PRO A 320 -1.81 22.54 -2.89
CA PRO A 320 -1.69 23.15 -4.21
C PRO A 320 -3.08 23.54 -4.73
N VAL A 321 -3.23 24.81 -5.10
CA VAL A 321 -4.51 25.36 -5.58
C VAL A 321 -4.70 25.05 -7.07
N ASN A 322 -5.82 24.39 -7.41
CA ASN A 322 -6.23 24.06 -8.79
C ASN A 322 -5.20 23.22 -9.58
N LEU A 323 -4.46 22.33 -8.90
CA LEU A 323 -3.47 21.47 -9.56
C LEU A 323 -4.02 20.10 -9.95
N PHE A 324 -4.83 19.50 -9.08
CA PHE A 324 -5.41 18.16 -9.25
C PHE A 324 -6.85 18.23 -9.74
#